data_AF-A0A317MU32-F1
#
_entry.id   AF-A0A317MU32-F1
#
_cell.length_a   1.000
_cell.length_b   1.000
_cell.length_c   1.000
_cell.angle_alpha   90.00
_cell.angle_beta   90.00
_cell.angle_gamma   90.00
#
_symmetry.space_group_name_H-M   'P 1'
#
loop_
_entity.id
_entity.type
_entity.pdbx_description
1 polymer ?
#
loop_
_entity_poly.entity_id
_entity_poly.type
_entity_poly.pdbx_seq_one_letter_code
_entity_poly.pdbx_strand_id
1 'polypeptide(L)'
;MLESAALLSLVERTGTDILTIVEGLSEEEFFRSRLTRQEVRRQVCLLASTLAGAPPLLRERLPELAWNDWARTALILGDGADAAQERLALWQALNVLVVETLSWLRVHRESQPELFAFAP
;
A
#
# COMPACT_ATOMS: atom_id res chain seq x y z
N MET A 1 -11.85 -13.64 -11.43
CA MET A 1 -12.08 -12.44 -10.60
C MET A 1 -11.81 -12.68 -9.11
N LEU A 2 -11.94 -13.91 -8.60
CA LEU A 2 -11.57 -14.29 -7.23
C LEU A 2 -10.16 -13.81 -6.79
N GLU A 3 -9.15 -13.95 -7.67
CA GLU A 3 -7.78 -13.49 -7.40
C GLU A 3 -7.70 -11.97 -7.22
N SER A 4 -8.39 -11.19 -8.06
CA SER A 4 -8.46 -9.73 -7.93
C SER A 4 -9.16 -9.32 -6.63
N ALA A 5 -10.29 -9.94 -6.29
CA ALA A 5 -11.03 -9.62 -5.07
C ALA A 5 -10.19 -9.91 -3.81
N ALA A 6 -9.49 -11.04 -3.78
CA ALA A 6 -8.58 -11.39 -2.69
C ALA A 6 -7.43 -10.39 -2.54
N LEU A 7 -6.79 -10.03 -3.67
CA LEU A 7 -5.70 -9.07 -3.70
C LEU A 7 -6.16 -7.69 -3.22
N LEU A 8 -7.24 -7.17 -3.78
CA LEU A 8 -7.77 -5.85 -3.42
C LEU A 8 -8.23 -5.79 -1.97
N SER A 9 -8.85 -6.87 -1.45
CA SER A 9 -9.19 -6.97 -0.04
C SER A 9 -7.95 -6.93 0.87
N LEU A 10 -6.86 -7.60 0.49
CA LEU A 10 -5.61 -7.56 1.23
C LEU A 10 -4.96 -6.16 1.20
N VAL A 11 -5.00 -5.48 0.04
CA VAL A 11 -4.52 -4.10 -0.09
C VAL A 11 -5.30 -3.16 0.82
N GLU A 12 -6.64 -3.22 0.79
CA GLU A 12 -7.47 -2.35 1.63
C GLU A 12 -7.25 -2.57 3.12
N ARG A 13 -7.21 -3.84 3.54
CA ARG A 13 -6.98 -4.18 4.94
C ARG A 13 -5.61 -3.71 5.40
N THR A 14 -4.56 -4.01 4.63
CA THR A 14 -3.19 -3.63 4.99
C THR A 14 -3.02 -2.11 4.99
N GLY A 15 -3.61 -1.41 4.02
CA GLY A 15 -3.59 0.05 3.99
C GLY A 15 -4.31 0.67 5.20
N THR A 16 -5.46 0.10 5.59
CA THR A 16 -6.21 0.55 6.76
C THR A 16 -5.43 0.30 8.06
N ASP A 17 -4.85 -0.90 8.22
CA ASP A 17 -4.03 -1.24 9.38
C ASP A 17 -2.84 -0.29 9.53
N ILE A 18 -2.18 0.08 8.41
CA ILE A 18 -1.11 1.09 8.40
C ILE A 18 -1.63 2.43 8.93
N LEU A 19 -2.73 2.95 8.39
CA LEU A 19 -3.27 4.25 8.80
C LEU A 19 -3.70 4.27 10.27
N THR A 20 -4.26 3.17 10.78
CA THR A 20 -4.61 3.03 12.20
C THR A 20 -3.37 3.06 13.09
N ILE A 21 -2.27 2.41 12.70
CA ILE A 21 -1.05 2.38 13.50
C ILE A 21 -0.39 3.75 13.59
N VAL A 22 -0.46 4.55 12.53
CA VAL A 22 0.19 5.86 12.46
C VAL A 22 -0.73 7.03 12.82
N GLU A 23 -1.98 6.74 13.17
CA GLU A 23 -2.98 7.76 13.50
C GLU A 23 -2.48 8.68 14.63
N GLY A 24 -2.48 9.98 14.37
CA GLY A 24 -2.07 11.01 15.34
C GLY A 24 -0.57 11.13 15.58
N LEU A 25 0.28 10.32 14.91
CA LEU A 25 1.73 10.43 15.05
C LEU A 25 2.31 11.52 14.13
N SER A 26 3.14 12.37 14.69
CA SER A 26 4.05 13.22 13.91
C SER A 26 5.16 12.38 13.26
N GLU A 27 5.84 12.98 12.27
CA GLU A 27 7.02 12.36 11.64
C GLU A 27 8.09 11.98 12.69
N GLU A 28 8.36 12.89 13.62
CA GLU A 28 9.36 12.67 14.65
C GLU A 28 8.98 11.51 15.58
N GLU A 29 7.75 11.47 16.06
CA GLU A 29 7.26 10.38 16.93
C GLU A 29 7.32 9.03 16.22
N PHE A 30 6.90 8.98 14.95
CA PHE A 30 6.99 7.77 14.13
C PHE A 30 8.43 7.26 14.01
N PHE A 31 9.39 8.12 13.66
CA PHE A 31 10.78 7.70 13.51
C PHE A 31 11.53 7.50 14.82
N ARG A 32 11.02 7.98 15.96
CA ARG A 32 11.55 7.65 17.29
C ARG A 32 11.07 6.28 17.79
N SER A 33 9.85 5.86 17.43
CA SER A 33 9.32 4.55 17.83
C SER A 33 9.88 3.41 16.98
N ARG A 34 10.80 2.63 17.54
CA ARG A 34 11.39 1.46 16.87
C ARG A 34 10.35 0.40 16.49
N LEU A 35 9.45 0.05 17.41
CA LEU A 35 8.45 -1.00 17.18
C LEU A 35 7.41 -0.57 16.15
N THR A 36 6.88 0.66 16.27
CA THR A 36 5.93 1.22 15.30
C THR A 36 6.55 1.27 13.91
N ARG A 37 7.78 1.79 13.78
CA ARG A 37 8.46 1.85 12.49
C ARG A 37 8.68 0.48 11.87
N GLN A 38 9.10 -0.51 12.67
CA GLN A 38 9.33 -1.87 12.17
C GLN A 38 8.03 -2.51 11.66
N GLU A 39 6.93 -2.36 12.39
CA GLU A 39 5.64 -2.92 12.00
C GLU A 39 5.07 -2.22 10.77
N VAL A 40 5.11 -0.89 10.72
CA VAL A 40 4.70 -0.13 9.54
C VAL A 40 5.52 -0.51 8.32
N ARG A 41 6.86 -0.59 8.46
CA ARG A 41 7.73 -1.04 7.36
C ARG A 41 7.32 -2.41 6.85
N ARG A 42 7.04 -3.36 7.75
CA ARG A 42 6.55 -4.71 7.38
C ARG A 42 5.26 -4.64 6.57
N GLN A 43 4.30 -3.82 6.99
CA GLN A 43 3.02 -3.69 6.29
C GLN A 43 3.14 -2.95 4.94
N VAL A 44 3.96 -1.90 4.86
CA VAL A 44 4.25 -1.20 3.59
C VAL A 44 4.91 -2.16 2.59
N CYS A 45 5.87 -2.98 3.04
CA CYS A 45 6.45 -4.03 2.21
C CYS A 45 5.39 -5.03 1.73
N LEU A 46 4.53 -5.52 2.64
CA LEU A 46 3.44 -6.44 2.28
C LEU A 46 2.51 -5.85 1.23
N LEU A 47 2.09 -4.59 1.40
CA LEU A 47 1.20 -3.90 0.48
C LEU A 47 1.86 -3.71 -0.89
N ALA A 48 3.12 -3.26 -0.92
CA ALA A 48 3.88 -3.08 -2.15
C ALA A 48 4.08 -4.41 -2.89
N SER A 49 4.41 -5.50 -2.18
CA SER A 49 4.53 -6.85 -2.76
C SER A 49 3.19 -7.37 -3.27
N THR A 50 2.09 -7.08 -2.56
CA THR A 50 0.73 -7.47 -2.99
C THR A 50 0.36 -6.78 -4.30
N LEU A 51 0.62 -5.48 -4.42
CA LEU A 51 0.40 -4.73 -5.65
C LEU A 51 1.35 -5.16 -6.79
N ALA A 52 2.58 -5.54 -6.47
CA ALA A 52 3.51 -6.10 -7.46
C ALA A 52 2.99 -7.43 -8.03
N GLY A 53 2.26 -8.22 -7.24
CA GLY A 53 1.59 -9.45 -7.68
C GLY A 53 0.32 -9.24 -8.50
N ALA A 54 -0.15 -8.00 -8.70
CA ALA A 54 -1.37 -7.73 -9.45
C ALA A 54 -1.27 -8.17 -10.92
N PRO A 55 -2.24 -8.96 -11.44
CA PRO A 55 -2.28 -9.34 -12.85
C PRO A 55 -2.31 -8.11 -13.78
N PRO A 56 -1.74 -8.18 -14.99
CA PRO A 56 -1.71 -7.05 -15.92
C PRO A 56 -3.09 -6.44 -16.17
N LEU A 57 -4.11 -7.29 -16.37
CA LEU A 57 -5.49 -6.85 -16.57
C LEU A 57 -6.03 -6.04 -15.38
N LEU A 58 -5.63 -6.36 -14.15
CA LEU A 58 -6.04 -5.59 -12.97
C LEU A 58 -5.40 -4.20 -12.97
N ARG A 59 -4.13 -4.10 -13.40
CA ARG A 59 -3.44 -2.81 -13.52
C ARG A 59 -4.06 -1.92 -14.59
N GLU A 60 -4.48 -2.50 -15.70
CA GLU A 60 -5.21 -1.80 -16.77
C GLU A 60 -6.57 -1.28 -16.32
N ARG A 61 -7.25 -2.00 -15.41
CA ARG A 61 -8.57 -1.61 -14.86
C ARG A 61 -8.51 -0.54 -13.76
N LEU A 62 -7.33 -0.36 -13.16
CA LEU A 62 -7.07 0.57 -12.07
C LEU A 62 -5.87 1.51 -12.42
N PRO A 63 -5.95 2.27 -13.54
CA PRO A 63 -4.81 3.04 -14.03
C PRO A 63 -4.40 4.21 -13.10
N GLU A 64 -5.30 4.67 -12.23
CA GLU A 64 -5.07 5.77 -11.30
C GLU A 64 -4.22 5.38 -10.08
N LEU A 65 -4.04 4.08 -9.81
CA LEU A 65 -3.14 3.64 -8.76
C LEU A 65 -1.69 3.97 -9.13
N ALA A 66 -0.92 4.42 -8.14
CA ALA A 66 0.49 4.80 -8.28
C ALA A 66 1.41 3.56 -8.43
N TRP A 67 1.19 2.73 -9.45
CA TRP A 67 1.88 1.45 -9.68
C TRP A 67 3.41 1.58 -9.69
N ASN A 68 3.91 2.63 -10.34
CA ASN A 68 5.35 2.89 -10.45
C ASN A 68 5.97 3.30 -9.10
N ASP A 69 5.25 4.09 -8.31
CA ASP A 69 5.73 4.52 -6.99
C ASP A 69 5.68 3.39 -5.97
N TRP A 70 4.69 2.49 -6.07
CA TRP A 70 4.68 1.25 -5.31
C TRP A 70 5.82 0.32 -5.69
N ALA A 71 6.12 0.17 -6.98
CA ALA A 71 7.28 -0.62 -7.44
C ALA A 71 8.61 -0.02 -6.94
N ARG A 72 8.76 1.31 -7.01
CA ARG A 72 9.92 2.02 -6.45
C ARG A 72 10.04 1.80 -4.95
N THR A 73 8.93 1.92 -4.21
CA THR A 73 8.88 1.68 -2.77
C THR A 73 9.30 0.25 -2.43
N ALA A 74 8.82 -0.74 -3.18
CA ALA A 74 9.20 -2.13 -2.99
C ALA A 74 10.72 -2.34 -3.16
N LEU A 75 11.33 -1.71 -4.17
CA LEU A 75 12.78 -1.77 -4.39
C LEU A 75 13.56 -1.13 -3.25
N ILE A 76 13.20 0.08 -2.83
CA ILE A 76 13.90 0.82 -1.75
C ILE A 76 13.81 0.07 -0.42
N LEU A 77 12.66 -0.53 -0.10
CA LEU A 77 12.47 -1.24 1.17
C LEU A 77 12.95 -2.71 1.13
N GLY A 78 13.12 -3.27 -0.07
CA GLY A 78 13.53 -4.65 -0.30
C GLY A 78 15.04 -4.82 -0.43
N ASP A 79 15.69 -3.91 -1.15
CA ASP A 79 17.16 -3.86 -1.22
C ASP A 79 17.69 -3.01 -0.05
N GLY A 80 18.96 -3.24 0.33
CA GLY A 80 19.63 -2.51 1.40
C GLY A 80 19.92 -1.04 1.03
N ALA A 81 18.89 -0.26 0.72
CA ALA A 81 18.96 1.16 0.49
C ALA A 81 19.54 1.88 1.71
N ASP A 82 20.08 3.08 1.50
CA ASP A 82 20.56 3.86 2.63
C ASP A 82 19.40 4.28 3.55
N ALA A 83 19.73 4.58 4.81
CA ALA A 83 18.73 4.89 5.82
C ALA A 83 17.90 6.14 5.52
N ALA A 84 18.42 7.10 4.74
CA ALA A 84 17.70 8.31 4.37
C ALA A 84 16.66 8.03 3.28
N GLN A 85 17.00 7.19 2.30
CA GLN A 85 16.07 6.71 1.28
C GLN A 85 14.96 5.85 1.88
N GLU A 86 15.29 4.93 2.79
CA GLU A 86 14.27 4.14 3.50
C GLU A 86 13.32 5.06 4.28
N ARG A 87 13.86 6.04 5.02
CA ARG A 87 13.07 7.03 5.76
C ARG A 87 12.10 7.77 4.86
N LEU A 88 12.59 8.32 3.74
CA LEU A 88 11.79 9.08 2.80
C LEU A 88 10.68 8.22 2.17
N ALA A 89 11.02 7.01 1.72
CA ALA A 89 10.06 6.09 1.11
C ALA A 89 8.96 5.68 2.10
N LEU A 90 9.31 5.38 3.35
CA LEU A 90 8.30 5.09 4.39
C LEU A 90 7.40 6.29 4.64
N TRP A 91 7.96 7.48 4.80
CA TRP A 91 7.15 8.66 5.08
C TRP A 91 6.22 9.03 3.92
N GLN A 92 6.69 8.89 2.68
CA GLN A 92 5.87 9.06 1.49
C GLN A 92 4.77 8.01 1.40
N ALA A 93 5.06 6.74 1.69
CA ALA A 93 4.07 5.67 1.65
C ALA A 93 2.90 5.97 2.60
N LEU A 94 3.21 6.43 3.83
CA LEU A 94 2.22 6.75 4.85
C LEU A 94 1.32 7.93 4.48
N ASN A 95 1.90 9.01 3.98
CA ASN A 95 1.17 10.28 3.79
C ASN A 95 0.51 10.40 2.41
N VAL A 96 1.01 9.66 1.42
CA VAL A 96 0.56 9.79 0.03
C VAL A 96 0.05 8.44 -0.46
N LEU A 97 0.94 7.46 -0.64
CA LEU A 97 0.62 6.27 -1.43
C LEU A 97 -0.52 5.45 -0.83
N VAL A 98 -0.51 5.21 0.48
CA VAL A 98 -1.58 4.44 1.15
C VAL A 98 -2.91 5.17 1.07
N VAL A 99 -2.93 6.47 1.35
CA VAL A 99 -4.15 7.30 1.35
C VAL A 99 -4.77 7.35 -0.06
N GLU A 100 -3.95 7.62 -1.07
CA GLU A 100 -4.40 7.66 -2.46
C GLU A 100 -4.88 6.29 -2.95
N THR A 101 -4.16 5.22 -2.59
CA THR A 101 -4.56 3.85 -2.94
C THR A 101 -5.95 3.54 -2.39
N LEU A 102 -6.17 3.76 -1.09
CA LEU A 102 -7.47 3.48 -0.46
C LEU A 102 -8.60 4.35 -1.05
N SER A 103 -8.30 5.62 -1.36
CA SER A 103 -9.26 6.54 -1.97
C SER A 103 -9.69 6.05 -3.35
N TRP A 104 -8.74 5.63 -4.20
CA TRP A 104 -9.05 5.08 -5.51
C TRP A 104 -9.76 3.74 -5.45
N LEU A 105 -9.38 2.84 -4.53
CA LEU A 105 -10.07 1.57 -4.36
C LEU A 105 -11.56 1.76 -4.03
N ARG A 106 -11.89 2.78 -3.23
CA ARG A 106 -13.29 3.16 -2.99
C ARG A 106 -14.01 3.58 -4.28
N VAL A 107 -13.40 4.45 -5.09
CA VAL A 107 -13.97 4.91 -6.38
C VAL A 107 -14.16 3.73 -7.35
N HIS A 108 -13.19 2.83 -7.42
CA HIS A 108 -13.27 1.66 -8.28
C HIS A 108 -14.30 0.64 -7.78
N ARG A 109 -14.49 0.50 -6.46
CA ARG A 109 -15.55 -0.35 -5.92
C ARG A 109 -16.94 0.13 -6.32
N GLU A 110 -17.15 1.43 -6.39
CA GLU A 110 -18.43 2.01 -6.82
C GLU A 110 -18.67 1.84 -8.32
N SER A 111 -17.62 1.96 -9.15
CA SER A 111 -17.72 1.89 -10.62
C SER A 111 -17.55 0.50 -11.23
N GLN A 112 -16.85 -0.40 -10.54
CA GLN A 112 -16.46 -1.75 -11.00
C GLN A 112 -16.57 -2.77 -9.84
N PRO A 113 -17.75 -2.94 -9.22
CA PRO A 113 -17.93 -3.78 -8.04
C PRO A 113 -17.52 -5.25 -8.27
N GLU A 114 -17.55 -5.72 -9.52
CA GLU A 114 -17.18 -7.07 -9.90
C GLU A 114 -15.71 -7.41 -9.62
N LEU A 115 -14.81 -6.41 -9.59
CA LEU A 115 -13.41 -6.61 -9.23
C LEU A 115 -13.22 -6.94 -7.75
N PHE A 116 -14.18 -6.57 -6.91
CA PHE A 116 -14.13 -6.71 -5.45
C PHE A 116 -15.01 -7.85 -4.94
N ALA A 117 -15.80 -8.48 -5.82
CA ALA A 117 -16.71 -9.54 -5.44
C ALA A 117 -16.00 -10.90 -5.43
N PHE A 118 -16.14 -11.63 -4.32
CA PHE A 118 -15.84 -13.06 -4.25
C PHE A 118 -17.01 -13.84 -4.87
N ALA A 119 -17.12 -13.79 -6.19
CA ALA A 119 -18.08 -14.62 -6.90
C ALA A 119 -17.53 -16.05 -7.02
N PRO A 120 -18.35 -17.09 -6.77
CA PRO A 120 -17.98 -18.50 -6.98
C PRO A 120 -17.81 -18.84 -8.46
#